data_AF-W1Y277-F1
#
_entry.id   AF-W1Y277-F1
#
_cell.length_a   1.000
_cell.length_b   1.000
_cell.length_c   1.000
_cell.angle_alpha   90.00
_cell.angle_beta   90.00
_cell.angle_gamma   90.00
#
_symmetry.space_group_name_H-M   'P 1'
#
loop_
_entity.id
_entity.type
_entity.pdbx_description
1 polymer ?
#
loop_
_entity_poly.entity_id
_entity_poly.type
_entity_poly.pdbx_seq_one_letter_code
_entity_poly.pdbx_strand_id
1 'polypeptide(L)'
;LEGSQHFTQPAPRYTEASFVKLLEEKGIGRPSTYVPTIATILGRNYVVREKKTLIPTELGEIVNNILSEYFRQIVDADFTADMERKLDDVEVGNENWREIVSEFFSPLQE
;
A
#
# COMPACT_ATOMS: atom_id res chain seq x y z
N LEU A 1 44.64 17.66 3.03
CA LEU A 1 43.55 16.66 2.91
C LEU A 1 42.59 16.92 4.06
N GLU A 2 41.59 17.75 3.83
CA GLU A 2 40.50 17.96 4.80
C GLU A 2 39.56 16.76 4.69
N GLY A 3 39.43 15.99 5.77
CA GLY A 3 38.56 14.81 5.81
C GLY A 3 37.10 15.23 5.90
N SER A 4 36.28 14.87 4.91
CA SER A 4 34.84 15.06 4.97
C SER A 4 34.22 14.02 5.92
N GLN A 5 33.71 14.48 7.05
CA GLN A 5 32.92 13.65 7.97
C GLN A 5 31.52 13.46 7.38
N HIS A 6 31.10 12.21 7.18
CA HIS A 6 29.75 11.87 6.75
C HIS A 6 28.97 11.32 7.94
N PHE A 7 27.81 11.92 8.21
CA PHE A 7 26.83 11.37 9.15
C PHE A 7 25.84 10.49 8.39
N THR A 8 25.38 9.41 9.03
CA THR A 8 24.25 8.65 8.52
C THR A 8 22.99 9.52 8.61
N GLN A 9 22.23 9.55 7.53
CA GLN A 9 20.93 10.21 7.51
C GLN A 9 19.84 9.13 7.53
N PRO A 10 18.69 9.42 8.17
CA PRO A 10 17.53 8.53 8.07
C PRO A 10 17.11 8.38 6.61
N ALA A 11 16.47 7.25 6.29
CA ALA A 11 15.95 7.02 4.95
C ALA A 11 15.01 8.16 4.54
N PRO A 12 15.13 8.67 3.29
CA PRO A 12 14.27 9.73 2.82
C PRO A 12 12.81 9.26 2.80
N ARG A 13 11.89 10.15 3.15
CA ARG A 13 10.45 9.87 2.99
C ARG A 13 10.08 9.70 1.52
N TYR A 14 8.99 9.00 1.27
CA TYR A 14 8.49 8.80 -0.09
C TYR A 14 7.99 10.11 -0.69
N THR A 15 8.33 10.35 -1.95
CA THR A 15 7.56 11.22 -2.85
C THR A 15 6.47 10.39 -3.49
N GLU A 16 5.52 10.99 -4.21
CA GLU A 16 4.53 10.21 -4.97
C GLU A 16 5.19 9.27 -5.97
N ALA A 17 6.22 9.74 -6.70
CA ALA A 17 6.93 8.91 -7.66
C ALA A 17 7.63 7.71 -7.00
N SER A 18 8.31 7.93 -5.86
CA SER A 18 8.96 6.81 -5.16
C SER A 18 7.95 5.91 -4.42
N PHE A 19 6.78 6.42 -4.07
CA PHE A 19 5.69 5.60 -3.53
C PHE A 19 5.03 4.74 -4.60
N VAL A 20 4.78 5.27 -5.81
CA VAL A 20 4.33 4.48 -6.96
C VAL A 20 5.32 3.36 -7.26
N LYS A 21 6.62 3.69 -7.29
CA LYS A 21 7.66 2.68 -7.50
C LYS A 21 7.65 1.60 -6.41
N LEU A 22 7.44 1.97 -5.14
CA LEU A 22 7.30 1.00 -4.05
C LEU A 22 6.08 0.09 -4.25
N LEU A 23 4.93 0.65 -4.62
CA LEU A 23 3.71 -0.11 -4.88
C LEU A 23 3.93 -1.12 -6.02
N GLU A 24 4.54 -0.69 -7.12
CA GLU A 24 4.92 -1.54 -8.25
C GLU A 24 5.88 -2.67 -7.83
N GLU A 25 6.94 -2.36 -7.09
CA GLU A 25 7.91 -3.35 -6.57
C GLU A 25 7.26 -4.36 -5.62
N LYS A 26 6.20 -3.96 -4.91
CA LYS A 26 5.43 -4.81 -4.02
C LYS A 26 4.31 -5.58 -4.72
N GLY A 27 4.07 -5.34 -6.01
CA GLY A 27 2.95 -5.93 -6.76
C GLY A 27 1.57 -5.44 -6.27
N ILE A 28 1.53 -4.29 -5.60
CA ILE A 28 0.29 -3.69 -5.09
C ILE A 28 -0.15 -2.59 -6.04
N GLY A 29 -1.37 -2.70 -6.56
CA GLY A 29 -1.93 -1.76 -7.52
C GLY A 29 -1.45 -1.98 -8.96
N ARG A 30 -2.00 -1.16 -9.86
CA ARG A 30 -1.84 -1.21 -11.32
C ARG A 30 -1.70 0.22 -11.86
N PRO A 31 -1.28 0.42 -13.13
CA PRO A 31 -1.21 1.77 -13.73
C PRO A 31 -2.50 2.60 -13.58
N SER A 32 -3.64 1.93 -13.54
CA SER A 32 -4.96 2.53 -13.31
C SER A 32 -5.24 2.94 -11.86
N THR A 33 -4.53 2.40 -10.87
CA THR A 33 -4.86 2.57 -9.43
C THR A 33 -3.80 3.34 -8.64
N TYR A 34 -2.56 3.47 -9.12
CA TYR A 34 -1.50 4.20 -8.40
C TYR A 34 -1.89 5.64 -8.03
N VAL A 35 -2.30 6.43 -9.02
CA VAL A 35 -2.68 7.84 -8.80
C VAL A 35 -3.98 7.94 -7.99
N PRO A 36 -5.06 7.18 -8.29
CA PRO A 36 -6.26 7.18 -7.46
C PRO A 36 -6.03 6.79 -5.99
N THR A 37 -5.16 5.82 -5.72
CA THR A 37 -4.81 5.41 -4.34
C THR A 37 -4.16 6.56 -3.58
N ILE A 38 -3.14 7.21 -4.17
CA ILE A 38 -2.47 8.37 -3.58
C ILE A 38 -3.47 9.52 -3.35
N ALA A 39 -4.30 9.81 -4.35
CA ALA A 39 -5.33 10.84 -4.24
C ALA A 39 -6.32 10.54 -3.10
N THR A 40 -6.68 9.26 -2.91
CA THR A 40 -7.61 8.83 -1.86
C THR A 40 -7.02 9.01 -0.46
N ILE A 41 -5.77 8.56 -0.24
CA ILE A 41 -5.14 8.68 1.09
C ILE A 41 -4.82 10.13 1.47
N LEU A 42 -4.55 10.99 0.48
CA LEU A 42 -4.44 12.44 0.66
C LEU A 42 -5.81 13.06 0.95
N GLY A 43 -6.83 12.75 0.14
CA GLY A 43 -8.18 13.31 0.28
C GLY A 43 -8.90 12.92 1.57
N ARG A 44 -8.53 11.77 2.16
CA ARG A 44 -9.03 11.31 3.47
C ARG A 44 -8.15 11.75 4.65
N ASN A 45 -7.12 12.55 4.40
CA ASN A 45 -6.20 13.06 5.42
C ASN A 45 -5.48 11.96 6.23
N TYR A 46 -5.21 10.81 5.62
CA TYR A 46 -4.33 9.78 6.20
C TYR A 46 -2.86 10.12 6.00
N VAL A 47 -2.59 10.87 4.93
CA VAL A 47 -1.26 11.36 4.56
C VAL A 47 -1.39 12.83 4.14
N VAL A 48 -0.37 13.63 4.41
CA VAL A 48 -0.23 15.01 3.91
C VAL A 48 1.02 15.14 3.06
N ARG A 49 1.02 16.16 2.19
CA ARG A 49 2.17 16.49 1.34
C ARG A 49 2.97 17.63 1.95
N GLU A 50 4.20 17.36 2.36
CA GLU A 50 5.14 18.37 2.84
C GLU A 50 6.43 18.32 2.02
N LYS A 51 6.84 19.46 1.45
CA LYS A 51 8.07 19.57 0.64
C LYS A 51 8.21 18.45 -0.42
N LYS A 52 7.10 18.09 -1.07
CA LYS A 52 6.97 17.00 -2.07
C LYS A 52 7.07 15.57 -1.52
N THR A 53 7.18 15.41 -0.21
CA THR A 53 7.16 14.11 0.46
C THR A 53 5.80 13.83 1.09
N LEU A 54 5.48 12.55 1.21
CA LEU A 54 4.29 12.02 1.84
C LEU A 54 4.61 11.75 3.33
N ILE A 55 3.80 12.32 4.22
CA ILE A 55 3.95 12.17 5.66
C ILE A 55 2.62 11.65 6.23
N PRO A 56 2.62 10.54 6.99
CA PRO A 56 1.42 10.06 7.65
C PRO A 56 0.93 11.10 8.67
N THR A 57 -0.39 11.24 8.78
CA THR A 57 -1.01 12.02 9.85
C THR A 57 -1.25 11.13 11.07
N GLU A 58 -1.54 11.74 12.22
CA GLU A 58 -1.97 11.00 13.41
C GLU A 58 -3.21 10.13 13.12
N LEU A 59 -4.16 10.64 12.34
CA LEU A 59 -5.32 9.87 11.90
C LEU A 59 -4.92 8.65 11.06
N GLY A 60 -4.00 8.84 10.11
CA GLY A 60 -3.49 7.74 9.28
C GLY A 60 -2.79 6.67 10.09
N GLU A 61 -1.97 7.06 11.07
CA GLU A 61 -1.30 6.13 11.97
C GLU A 61 -2.30 5.35 12.84
N ILE A 62 -3.30 6.01 13.43
CA ILE A 62 -4.33 5.35 14.24
C ILE A 62 -5.11 4.33 13.41
N VAL A 63 -5.58 4.72 12.22
CA VAL A 63 -6.33 3.81 11.35
C VAL A 63 -5.48 2.63 10.91
N ASN A 64 -4.23 2.87 10.52
CA ASN A 64 -3.31 1.81 10.13
C ASN A 64 -3.05 0.84 11.28
N ASN A 65 -2.86 1.33 12.51
CA ASN A 65 -2.61 0.50 13.68
C ASN A 65 -3.81 -0.40 14.00
N ILE A 66 -5.03 0.15 14.00
CA ILE A 66 -6.26 -0.64 14.23
C ILE A 66 -6.40 -1.73 13.15
N LEU A 67 -6.21 -1.39 11.87
CA LEU A 67 -6.32 -2.36 10.79
C LEU A 67 -5.23 -3.44 10.89
N SER A 68 -4.00 -3.06 11.21
CA SER A 68 -2.88 -4.00 11.34
C SER A 68 -3.02 -4.92 12.55
N GLU A 69 -3.65 -4.46 13.63
CA GLU A 69 -3.85 -5.23 14.85
C GLU A 69 -5.01 -6.24 14.71
N TYR A 70 -6.16 -5.79 14.19
CA TYR A 70 -7.38 -6.60 14.18
C TYR A 70 -7.64 -7.32 12.86
N PHE A 71 -7.08 -6.84 11.75
CA PHE A 71 -7.41 -7.32 10.39
C PHE A 71 -6.19 -7.71 9.57
N ARG A 72 -5.07 -8.05 10.23
CA ARG A 72 -3.78 -8.34 9.58
C ARG A 72 -3.90 -9.29 8.38
N GLN A 73 -4.73 -10.32 8.50
CA GLN A 73 -4.95 -11.34 7.46
C GLN A 73 -5.47 -10.79 6.13
N ILE A 74 -6.09 -9.61 6.10
CA ILE A 74 -6.64 -8.99 4.89
C ILE A 74 -6.02 -7.64 4.51
N VAL A 75 -5.15 -7.07 5.36
CA VAL A 75 -4.52 -5.75 5.10
C VAL A 75 -3.00 -5.82 4.94
N ASP A 76 -2.39 -7.00 5.12
CA ASP A 76 -0.96 -7.18 4.89
C ASP A 76 -0.61 -6.93 3.41
N ALA A 77 0.59 -6.40 3.18
CA ALA A 77 1.09 -6.10 1.84
C ALA A 77 1.14 -7.35 0.95
N ASP A 78 1.55 -8.49 1.50
CA ASP A 78 1.67 -9.74 0.75
C ASP A 78 0.30 -10.29 0.37
N PHE A 79 -0.69 -10.17 1.26
CA PHE A 79 -2.08 -10.51 0.96
C PHE A 79 -2.65 -9.62 -0.14
N THR A 80 -2.40 -8.31 -0.06
CA THR A 80 -2.86 -7.35 -1.06
C THR A 80 -2.27 -7.67 -2.43
N ALA A 81 -0.97 -7.96 -2.52
CA ALA A 81 -0.31 -8.34 -3.76
C ALA A 81 -0.83 -9.67 -4.32
N ASP A 82 -1.14 -10.65 -3.45
CA ASP A 82 -1.74 -11.92 -3.88
C ASP A 82 -3.14 -11.74 -4.47
N MET A 83 -3.99 -10.93 -3.81
CA MET A 83 -5.32 -10.61 -4.32
C MET A 83 -5.26 -9.92 -5.68
N GLU A 84 -4.33 -8.97 -5.83
CA GLU A 84 -4.08 -8.29 -7.10
C GLU A 84 -3.68 -9.29 -8.21
N ARG A 85 -2.86 -10.31 -7.93
CA ARG A 85 -2.54 -11.36 -8.91
C ARG A 85 -3.75 -12.23 -9.25
N LYS A 86 -4.51 -12.65 -8.24
CA LYS A 86 -5.74 -13.44 -8.43
C LYS A 86 -6.74 -12.72 -9.32
N LEU A 87 -6.85 -11.39 -9.19
CA LEU A 87 -7.71 -10.58 -10.06
C LEU A 87 -7.20 -10.51 -11.51
N ASP A 88 -5.89 -10.46 -11.73
CA ASP A 88 -5.32 -10.57 -13.09
C ASP A 88 -5.60 -11.98 -13.68
N ASP A 89 -5.50 -13.04 -12.87
CA ASP A 89 -5.80 -14.41 -13.32
C ASP A 89 -7.28 -14.58 -13.69
N VAL A 90 -8.18 -13.89 -12.99
CA VAL A 90 -9.59 -13.80 -13.36
C VAL A 90 -9.77 -13.09 -14.71
N GLU A 91 -9.03 -12.01 -14.97
CA GLU A 91 -9.10 -11.26 -16.24
C GLU A 91 -8.75 -12.15 -17.44
N VAL A 92 -7.71 -12.98 -17.32
CA VAL A 92 -7.27 -13.91 -18.38
C VAL A 92 -8.04 -15.23 -18.41
N GLY A 93 -8.95 -15.45 -17.45
CA GLY A 93 -9.81 -16.63 -17.37
C GLY A 93 -9.19 -17.87 -16.73
N ASN A 94 -8.08 -17.72 -15.99
CA ASN A 94 -7.41 -18.79 -15.28
C ASN A 94 -8.06 -19.11 -13.92
N GLU A 95 -8.74 -18.15 -13.31
CA GLU A 95 -9.35 -18.27 -11.97
C GLU A 95 -10.85 -17.92 -12.00
N ASN A 96 -11.62 -18.55 -11.11
CA ASN A 96 -13.05 -18.26 -10.95
C ASN A 96 -13.26 -17.13 -9.94
N TRP A 97 -13.73 -15.97 -10.41
CA TRP A 97 -13.94 -14.80 -9.54
C TRP A 97 -14.82 -15.08 -8.32
N ARG A 98 -15.79 -16.00 -8.41
CA ARG A 98 -16.66 -16.35 -7.28
C ARG A 98 -15.91 -17.06 -6.17
N GLU A 99 -14.97 -17.91 -6.54
CA GLU A 99 -14.12 -18.66 -5.61
C GLU A 99 -13.18 -17.68 -4.89
N ILE A 100 -12.51 -16.79 -5.64
CA ILE A 100 -11.64 -15.74 -5.08
C ILE A 100 -12.41 -14.84 -4.10
N VAL A 101 -13.62 -14.39 -4.45
CA VAL A 101 -14.45 -13.57 -3.55
C VAL A 101 -14.87 -14.38 -2.31
N SER A 102 -15.26 -15.64 -2.48
CA SER A 102 -15.62 -16.51 -1.36
C SER A 102 -14.45 -16.73 -0.40
N GLU A 103 -13.25 -16.95 -0.92
CA GLU A 103 -12.02 -17.08 -0.12
C GLU A 103 -11.70 -15.81 0.66
N PHE A 104 -11.85 -14.64 0.04
CA PHE A 104 -11.62 -13.36 0.70
C PHE A 104 -12.55 -13.14 1.90
N PHE A 105 -13.83 -13.50 1.78
CA PHE A 105 -14.82 -13.27 2.83
C PHE A 105 -14.83 -14.35 3.92
N SER A 106 -14.34 -15.56 3.64
CA SER A 106 -14.34 -16.66 4.61
C SER A 106 -13.66 -16.29 5.96
N PRO A 107 -12.49 -15.63 6.00
CA PRO A 107 -11.87 -15.17 7.24
C PRO A 107 -12.62 -14.05 7.98
N LEU A 108 -13.61 -13.42 7.34
CA LEU A 108 -14.43 -12.34 7.89
C LEU A 108 -15.82 -12.83 8.34
N GLN A 109 -16.17 -14.08 8.03
CA GLN A 109 -17.38 -14.71 8.51
C GLN A 109 -17.15 -15.18 9.96
N GLU A 110 -17.98 -14.69 10.88
CA GLU A 110 -18.00 -15.09 12.29
C GLU A 110 -18.25 -16.59 12.49
#